data_AF-X1EYG8-F1
#
_entry.id   AF-X1EYG8-F1
#
_cell.length_a   1.000
_cell.length_b   1.000
_cell.length_c   1.000
_cell.angle_alpha   90.00
_cell.angle_beta   90.00
_cell.angle_gamma   90.00
#
_symmetry.space_group_name_H-M   'P 1'
#
loop_
_entity.id
_entity.type
_entity.pdbx_description
1 polymer ?
#
loop_
_entity_poly.entity_id
_entity_poly.type
_entity_poly.pdbx_seq_one_letter_code
_entity_poly.pdbx_strand_id
1 'polypeptide(L)'
;MNNAVGVAPIIEMFNIGIGPGLGTDGMGMDMTREVYTSWLLQNHNKATPFSFSPDEAYQMLTYNNAKIASKFFPLKLGSYRFRIGDHRVIFDLEDNKIIILRVGHRDKIYK
;
A
#
# COMPACT_ATOMS: atom_id res chain seq x y z
N MET A 1 5.92 1.07 -13.94
CA MET A 1 6.37 0.23 -15.08
C MET A 1 6.60 1.11 -16.29
N ASN A 2 7.64 1.94 -16.24
CA ASN A 2 7.81 3.13 -17.08
C ASN A 2 8.93 3.00 -18.14
N ASN A 3 9.80 2.00 -18.01
CA ASN A 3 10.93 1.74 -18.90
C ASN A 3 10.66 0.60 -19.91
N ALA A 4 9.43 0.08 -19.96
CA ALA A 4 8.98 -0.93 -20.92
C ALA A 4 9.85 -2.22 -21.00
N VAL A 5 10.50 -2.60 -19.90
CA VAL A 5 11.36 -3.81 -19.84
C VAL A 5 10.57 -5.13 -19.81
N GLY A 6 9.24 -5.05 -19.74
CA GLY A 6 8.34 -6.19 -19.64
C GLY A 6 7.30 -6.00 -18.55
N VAL A 7 6.61 -7.09 -18.22
CA VAL A 7 5.53 -7.12 -17.22
C VAL A 7 5.92 -8.05 -16.09
N ALA A 8 6.00 -7.51 -14.86
CA ALA A 8 6.23 -8.32 -13.68
C ALA A 8 5.04 -9.28 -13.46
N PRO A 9 5.27 -10.53 -13.00
CA PRO A 9 4.23 -11.54 -12.81
C PRO A 9 3.46 -11.29 -11.50
N ILE A 10 2.78 -10.14 -11.40
CA ILE A 10 2.13 -9.66 -10.17
C ILE A 10 1.00 -10.59 -9.75
N ILE A 11 0.17 -11.04 -10.70
CA ILE A 11 -0.95 -11.95 -10.43
C ILE A 11 -0.43 -13.27 -9.86
N GLU A 12 0.63 -13.83 -10.44
CA GLU A 12 1.26 -15.06 -9.94
C GLU A 12 1.84 -14.87 -8.54
N MET A 13 2.47 -13.72 -8.27
CA MET A 13 2.98 -13.39 -6.94
C MET A 13 1.85 -13.39 -5.90
N PHE A 14 0.71 -12.79 -6.21
CA PHE A 14 -0.47 -12.86 -5.33
C PHE A 14 -0.96 -14.30 -5.13
N ASN A 15 -1.04 -15.10 -6.19
CA ASN A 15 -1.48 -16.50 -6.12
C ASN A 15 -0.60 -17.38 -5.22
N ILE A 16 0.70 -17.06 -5.11
CA ILE A 16 1.63 -17.78 -4.21
C ILE A 16 1.82 -17.09 -2.86
N GLY A 17 1.00 -16.09 -2.52
CA GLY A 17 0.99 -15.41 -1.23
C GLY A 17 2.09 -14.35 -1.05
N ILE A 18 2.76 -13.92 -2.12
CA ILE A 18 3.68 -12.79 -2.11
C ILE A 18 2.87 -11.50 -2.29
N GLY A 19 3.09 -10.51 -1.42
CA GLY A 19 2.51 -9.18 -1.53
C GLY A 19 3.47 -8.20 -2.22
N PRO A 20 3.40 -8.02 -3.55
CA PRO A 20 4.26 -7.08 -4.26
C PRO A 20 3.95 -5.63 -3.86
N GLY A 21 4.99 -4.80 -3.77
CA GLY A 21 4.85 -3.36 -3.60
C GLY A 21 4.75 -2.62 -4.94
N LEU A 22 4.46 -1.33 -4.88
CA LEU A 22 4.42 -0.44 -6.06
C LEU A 22 5.42 0.70 -5.89
N GLY A 23 6.11 1.10 -6.97
CA GLY A 23 7.05 2.21 -6.97
C GLY A 23 7.22 2.85 -8.35
N THR A 24 7.74 4.08 -8.37
CA THR A 24 7.95 4.87 -9.61
C THR A 24 9.32 4.65 -10.26
N ASP A 25 10.22 3.90 -9.62
CA ASP A 25 11.59 3.69 -10.09
C ASP A 25 12.38 5.00 -10.34
N GLY A 26 12.01 6.07 -9.65
CA GLY A 26 12.67 7.38 -9.77
C GLY A 26 12.41 8.15 -11.07
N MET A 27 11.60 7.64 -12.00
CA MET A 27 11.30 8.36 -13.25
C MET A 27 10.13 9.34 -13.13
N GLY A 28 9.34 9.24 -12.07
CA GLY A 28 8.22 10.12 -11.77
C GLY A 28 7.86 10.10 -10.29
N MET A 29 6.87 10.90 -9.91
CA MET A 29 6.41 11.05 -8.52
C MET A 29 4.93 10.68 -8.32
N ASP A 30 4.25 10.26 -9.39
CA ASP A 30 2.81 10.00 -9.38
C ASP A 30 2.50 8.52 -9.13
N MET A 31 2.26 8.18 -7.86
CA MET A 31 1.91 6.81 -7.47
C MET A 31 0.51 6.38 -7.92
N THR A 32 -0.45 7.30 -8.08
CA THR A 32 -1.81 6.93 -8.51
C THR A 32 -1.81 6.58 -9.99
N ARG A 33 -0.98 7.26 -10.79
CA ARG A 33 -0.70 6.85 -12.16
C ARG A 33 -0.03 5.49 -12.25
N GLU A 34 0.90 5.16 -11.35
CA GLU A 34 1.48 3.81 -11.30
C GLU A 34 0.43 2.74 -10.95
N VAL A 35 -0.55 3.04 -10.09
CA VAL A 35 -1.67 2.13 -9.79
C VAL A 35 -2.44 1.84 -11.07
N TYR A 36 -2.89 2.89 -11.76
CA TYR A 36 -3.65 2.74 -13.01
C TYR A 36 -2.85 1.99 -14.08
N THR A 37 -1.57 2.32 -14.23
CA THR A 37 -0.66 1.66 -15.17
C THR A 37 -0.48 0.19 -14.83
N SER A 38 -0.30 -0.16 -13.56
CA SER A 38 -0.17 -1.54 -13.12
C SER A 38 -1.45 -2.35 -13.38
N TRP A 39 -2.60 -1.76 -13.10
CA TRP A 39 -3.90 -2.37 -13.36
C TRP A 39 -4.08 -2.70 -14.84
N LEU A 40 -3.88 -1.72 -15.73
CA LEU A 40 -4.01 -1.94 -17.16
C LEU A 40 -2.98 -2.94 -17.69
N LEU A 41 -1.72 -2.84 -17.26
CA LEU A 41 -0.64 -3.64 -17.79
C LEU A 41 -0.78 -5.13 -17.44
N GLN A 42 -1.26 -5.45 -16.24
CA GLN A 42 -1.52 -6.84 -15.84
C GLN A 42 -2.67 -7.45 -16.66
N ASN A 43 -3.79 -6.72 -16.82
CA ASN A 43 -4.91 -7.18 -17.63
C ASN A 43 -4.55 -7.31 -19.11
N HIS A 44 -3.74 -6.38 -19.64
CA HIS A 44 -3.23 -6.43 -21.00
C HIS A 44 -2.34 -7.65 -21.22
N ASN A 45 -1.40 -7.92 -20.31
CA ASN A 45 -0.50 -9.07 -20.40
C ASN A 45 -1.25 -10.41 -20.34
N LYS A 46 -2.33 -10.49 -19.56
CA LYS A 46 -3.21 -11.68 -19.51
C LYS A 46 -4.19 -11.78 -20.68
N ALA A 47 -4.29 -10.75 -21.51
CA ALA A 47 -5.31 -10.61 -22.56
C ALA A 47 -6.73 -10.92 -22.05
N THR A 48 -6.99 -10.65 -20.76
CA THR A 48 -8.22 -11.01 -20.07
C THR A 48 -8.65 -9.84 -19.18
N PRO A 49 -9.83 -9.24 -19.43
CA PRO A 49 -10.32 -8.16 -18.61
C PRO A 49 -10.59 -8.65 -17.18
N PHE A 50 -10.33 -7.80 -16.19
CA PHE A 50 -10.54 -8.08 -14.76
C PHE A 50 -9.76 -9.29 -14.21
N SER A 51 -8.69 -9.72 -14.88
CA SER A 51 -7.73 -10.70 -14.33
C SER A 51 -6.89 -10.12 -13.19
N PHE A 52 -6.81 -8.79 -13.12
CA PHE A 52 -6.25 -8.03 -12.01
C PHE A 52 -7.16 -6.85 -11.71
N SER A 53 -7.57 -6.70 -10.45
CA SER A 53 -8.51 -5.68 -10.01
C SER A 53 -7.82 -4.36 -9.66
N PRO A 54 -8.53 -3.21 -9.75
CA PRO A 54 -8.03 -1.95 -9.21
C PRO A 54 -7.73 -2.03 -7.71
N ASP A 55 -8.51 -2.80 -6.95
CA ASP A 55 -8.33 -2.98 -5.51
C ASP A 55 -7.00 -3.68 -5.17
N GLU A 56 -6.62 -4.72 -5.92
CA GLU A 56 -5.32 -5.36 -5.78
C GLU A 56 -4.16 -4.39 -6.12
N ALA A 57 -4.34 -3.55 -7.14
CA ALA A 57 -3.36 -2.51 -7.48
C ALA A 57 -3.22 -1.46 -6.34
N TYR A 58 -4.33 -1.05 -5.73
CA TYR A 58 -4.30 -0.19 -4.54
C TYR A 58 -3.74 -0.91 -3.31
N GLN A 59 -3.93 -2.21 -3.17
CA GLN A 59 -3.34 -3.00 -2.10
C GLN A 59 -1.81 -3.01 -2.21
N MET A 60 -1.25 -3.07 -3.42
CA MET A 60 0.18 -2.92 -3.64
C MET A 60 0.69 -1.55 -3.16
N LEU A 61 -0.02 -0.47 -3.52
CA LEU A 61 0.35 0.90 -3.16
C LEU A 61 0.25 1.17 -1.65
N THR A 62 -0.80 0.65 -1.00
CA THR A 62 -1.14 0.99 0.38
C THR A 62 -0.60 -0.05 1.37
N TYR A 63 -1.27 -1.20 1.50
CA TYR A 63 -0.97 -2.21 2.50
C TYR A 63 0.40 -2.86 2.30
N ASN A 64 0.73 -3.27 1.07
CA ASN A 64 1.98 -3.99 0.81
C ASN A 64 3.19 -3.07 0.99
N ASN A 65 3.15 -1.86 0.42
CA ASN A 65 4.19 -0.85 0.65
C ASN A 65 4.33 -0.48 2.13
N ALA A 66 3.24 -0.30 2.86
CA ALA A 66 3.30 -0.04 4.31
C ALA A 66 3.98 -1.20 5.07
N LYS A 67 3.65 -2.45 4.72
CA LYS A 67 4.27 -3.66 5.31
C LYS A 67 5.75 -3.77 4.96
N ILE A 68 6.14 -3.45 3.72
CA ILE A 68 7.54 -3.45 3.28
C ILE A 68 8.31 -2.36 4.03
N ALA A 69 7.80 -1.13 4.03
CA ALA A 69 8.45 0.02 4.65
C ALA A 69 8.58 -0.13 6.19
N SER A 70 7.58 -0.73 6.85
CA SER A 70 7.62 -0.99 8.30
C SER A 70 8.75 -1.96 8.72
N LYS A 71 9.39 -2.68 7.78
CA LYS A 71 10.59 -3.48 8.08
C LYS A 71 11.85 -2.63 8.23
N PHE A 72 11.86 -1.43 7.65
CA PHE A 72 13.03 -0.56 7.57
C PHE A 72 12.89 0.68 8.45
N PHE A 73 11.66 1.14 8.69
CA PHE A 73 11.38 2.28 9.55
C PHE A 73 10.82 1.82 10.89
N PRO A 74 11.23 2.44 12.02
CA PRO A 74 10.70 2.13 13.36
C PRO A 74 9.26 2.66 13.56
N LEU A 75 8.46 2.69 12.50
CA LEU A 75 7.12 3.23 12.45
C LEU A 75 6.20 2.18 11.85
N LYS A 76 5.09 1.88 12.53
CA LYS A 76 3.98 1.14 11.92
C LYS A 76 3.28 2.08 10.93
N LEU A 77 3.46 1.83 9.64
CA LEU A 77 2.87 2.61 8.56
C LEU A 77 1.52 2.02 8.14
N GLY A 78 0.72 2.79 7.40
CA GLY A 78 -0.58 2.34 6.88
C GLY A 78 -1.73 2.34 7.88
N SER A 79 -1.60 3.01 9.03
CA SER A 79 -2.64 3.10 10.07
C SER A 79 -3.29 4.48 10.16
N TYR A 80 -4.54 4.55 10.59
CA TYR A 80 -5.23 5.81 10.87
C TYR A 80 -4.80 6.45 12.19
N ARG A 81 -4.84 7.79 12.24
CA ARG A 81 -4.41 8.57 13.41
C ARG A 81 -5.30 9.79 13.64
N PHE A 82 -5.86 9.90 14.84
CA PHE A 82 -6.48 11.13 15.32
C PHE A 82 -5.48 11.97 16.11
N ARG A 83 -5.65 13.30 16.04
CA ARG A 83 -5.01 14.25 16.94
C ARG A 83 -6.04 14.78 17.92
N ILE A 84 -5.73 14.72 19.20
CA ILE A 84 -6.56 15.23 20.29
C ILE A 84 -5.67 16.08 21.21
N GLY A 85 -5.70 17.40 21.04
CA GLY A 85 -4.76 18.31 21.69
C GLY A 85 -3.30 17.94 21.40
N ASP A 86 -2.53 17.64 22.46
CA ASP A 86 -1.14 17.18 22.40
C ASP A 86 -0.97 15.66 22.34
N HIS A 87 -2.08 14.93 22.25
CA HIS A 87 -2.08 13.48 22.13
C HIS A 87 -2.38 13.03 20.69
N ARG A 88 -1.87 11.86 20.35
CA ARG A 88 -2.27 11.12 19.15
C ARG A 88 -2.91 9.80 19.56
N VAL A 89 -3.99 9.46 18.85
CA VAL A 89 -4.67 8.17 18.95
C VAL A 89 -4.42 7.45 17.64
N ILE A 90 -3.68 6.35 17.68
CA ILE A 90 -3.54 5.43 16.55
C ILE A 90 -4.69 4.44 16.66
N PHE A 91 -5.46 4.30 15.59
CA PHE A 91 -6.63 3.44 15.58
C PHE A 91 -6.73 2.67 14.27
N ASP A 92 -7.55 1.63 14.31
CA ASP A 92 -8.01 0.88 13.13
C ASP A 92 -9.53 0.90 13.05
N LEU A 93 -10.05 0.53 11.89
CA LEU A 93 -11.49 0.39 11.64
C LEU A 93 -11.81 -1.09 11.41
N GLU A 94 -12.72 -1.64 12.22
CA GLU A 94 -13.25 -2.99 12.03
C GLU A 94 -14.77 -2.92 12.02
N ASP A 95 -15.37 -3.20 10.86
CA ASP A 95 -16.79 -2.99 10.57
C ASP A 95 -17.26 -1.57 10.95
N ASN A 96 -18.10 -1.47 11.99
CA ASN A 96 -18.64 -0.22 12.52
C ASN A 96 -17.94 0.23 13.81
N LYS A 97 -16.75 -0.32 14.12
CA LYS A 97 -16.00 -0.05 15.36
C LYS A 97 -14.69 0.65 15.04
N ILE A 98 -14.35 1.60 15.92
CA ILE A 98 -13.01 2.18 15.99
C ILE A 98 -12.23 1.42 17.06
N ILE A 99 -11.13 0.77 16.68
CA ILE A 99 -10.26 0.03 17.60
C ILE A 99 -9.05 0.90 17.93
N ILE A 100 -8.94 1.32 19.19
CA ILE A 100 -7.79 2.11 19.64
C ILE A 100 -6.59 1.18 19.81
N LEU A 101 -5.57 1.37 18.99
CA LEU A 101 -4.32 0.61 19.03
C LEU A 101 -3.30 1.24 20.00
N ARG A 102 -3.26 2.57 20.08
CA ARG A 102 -2.34 3.30 20.96
C ARG A 102 -2.84 4.71 21.23
N VAL A 103 -2.68 5.19 22.46
CA VAL A 103 -2.85 6.61 22.82
C VAL A 103 -1.55 7.10 23.46
N GLY A 104 -1.08 8.28 23.09
CA GLY A 104 0.13 8.83 23.70
C GLY A 104 0.40 10.28 23.33
N HIS A 105 1.23 10.94 24.14
CA HIS A 105 1.71 12.29 23.85
C HIS A 105 2.49 12.30 22.53
N ARG A 106 2.26 13.32 21.69
CA ARG A 106 2.77 13.39 20.31
C ARG A 106 4.28 13.25 20.19
N ASP A 107 5.03 13.71 21.20
CA ASP A 107 6.50 13.69 21.22
C ASP A 107 7.09 12.33 21.61
N LYS A 108 6.26 11.44 22.18
CA LYS A 108 6.69 10.13 22.70
C LYS A 108 6.10 8.96 21.92
N ILE A 109 4.98 9.14 21.22
CA ILE A 109 4.23 8.03 20.59
C ILE A 109 4.97 7.34 19.43
N TYR A 110 6.00 8.00 18.89
CA TYR A 110 6.84 7.53 17.78
C TYR A 110 8.18 6.91 18.20
N LYS A 111 8.46 6.90 19.52
CA LYS A 111 9.56 6.14 20.10
C LYS A 111 9.06 4.74 20.46
#